data_AF-A0ABD0RW63-F1
#
_entry.id   AF-A0ABD0RW63-F1
#
_cell.length_a   1.000
_cell.length_b   1.000
_cell.length_c   1.000
_cell.angle_alpha   90.00
_cell.angle_beta   90.00
_cell.angle_gamma   90.00
#
_symmetry.space_group_name_H-M   'P 1'
#
loop_
_entity.id
_entity.type
_entity.pdbx_description
1 polymer ?
#
loop_
_entity_poly.entity_id
_entity_poly.type
_entity_poly.pdbx_seq_one_letter_code
_entity_poly.pdbx_strand_id
1 'polypeptide(L)'
;DLTWATNTMSLSKKAQQRLHFLRRLKSASLPPPILTTFYRGTIESVLTRCITVWYGNCSAADRKTLQRTVNTAAKIIGTPLLSLLDIFLTQCSGKATSIVTDPTHPSHHLFQLLPSGRRYRSIRVRSARLLNSFFPQAVKALNSKHLTSH
;
A
#
# COMPACT_ATOMS: atom_id res chain seq x y z
N ASP A 1 -6.16 1.18 23.12
CA ASP A 1 -6.07 0.96 21.67
C ASP A 1 -4.64 0.72 21.21
N LEU A 2 -4.40 -0.39 20.51
CA LEU A 2 -3.14 -0.64 19.79
C LEU A 2 -3.20 0.13 18.46
N THR A 3 -2.89 1.43 18.51
CA THR A 3 -2.89 2.29 17.32
C THR A 3 -1.55 2.19 16.59
N TRP A 4 -1.58 2.31 15.26
CA TRP A 4 -0.36 2.44 14.47
C TRP A 4 0.21 3.88 14.47
N ALA A 5 -0.30 4.74 15.35
CA ALA A 5 0.00 6.17 15.38
C ALA A 5 1.49 6.49 15.57
N THR A 6 2.17 5.76 16.47
CA THR A 6 3.63 5.92 16.67
C THR A 6 4.41 5.58 15.41
N ASN A 7 4.01 4.50 14.73
CA ASN A 7 4.63 4.07 13.48
C ASN A 7 4.37 5.09 12.36
N THR A 8 3.12 5.52 12.16
CA THR A 8 2.77 6.48 11.10
C THR A 8 3.41 7.84 11.33
N MET A 9 3.51 8.29 12.59
CA MET A 9 4.26 9.50 12.94
C MET A 9 5.74 9.37 12.60
N SER A 10 6.37 8.24 12.94
CA SER A 10 7.77 7.96 12.59
C SER A 10 8.00 7.94 11.07
N LEU A 11 7.12 7.26 10.33
CA LEU A 11 7.13 7.23 8.87
C LEU A 11 6.99 8.64 8.27
N SER A 12 6.04 9.43 8.79
CA SER A 12 5.81 10.80 8.35
C SER A 12 7.06 11.67 8.54
N LYS A 13 7.69 11.64 9.73
CA LYS A 13 8.93 12.39 10.00
C LYS A 13 10.05 12.01 9.03
N LYS A 14 10.28 10.72 8.81
CA LYS A 14 11.29 10.24 7.86
C LYS A 14 10.99 10.68 6.42
N ALA A 15 9.73 10.62 6.01
CA ALA A 15 9.32 11.01 4.68
C ALA A 15 9.46 12.53 4.46
N GLN A 16 9.20 13.36 5.47
CA GLN A 16 9.43 14.81 5.42
C GLN A 16 10.92 15.15 5.27
N GLN A 17 11.81 14.46 5.98
CA GLN A 17 13.26 14.62 5.79
C GLN A 17 13.67 14.29 4.34
N ARG A 18 13.12 13.24 3.75
CA ARG A 18 13.41 12.84 2.36
C ARG A 18 12.81 13.81 1.33
N LEU A 19 11.65 14.39 1.61
CA LEU A 19 11.06 15.46 0.79
C LEU A 19 11.95 16.70 0.74
N HIS A 20 12.66 17.04 1.82
CA HIS A 20 13.62 18.14 1.79
C HIS A 20 14.69 17.91 0.71
N PHE A 21 15.26 16.71 0.64
CA PHE A 21 16.22 16.36 -0.41
C PHE A 21 15.60 16.37 -1.81
N LEU A 22 14.37 15.87 -1.97
CA LEU A 22 13.66 15.96 -3.25
C LEU A 22 13.50 17.42 -3.73
N ARG A 23 13.19 18.36 -2.83
CA ARG A 23 13.13 19.80 -3.16
C ARG A 23 14.48 20.35 -3.62
N ARG A 24 15.57 19.95 -2.96
CA ARG A 24 16.93 20.35 -3.34
C ARG A 24 17.33 19.82 -4.71
N LEU A 25 16.95 18.58 -5.02
CA LEU A 25 17.17 17.99 -6.35
C LEU A 25 16.37 18.73 -7.43
N LYS A 26 15.13 19.14 -7.12
CA LYS A 26 14.32 19.96 -8.02
C LYS A 26 14.92 21.35 -8.24
N SER A 27 15.45 22.01 -7.20
CA SER A 27 16.11 23.32 -7.34
C SER A 27 17.42 23.24 -8.13
N ALA A 28 18.07 22.08 -8.15
CA ALA A 28 19.22 21.81 -9.01
C ALA A 28 18.82 21.48 -10.47
N SER A 29 17.56 21.75 -10.86
CA SER A 29 17.02 21.56 -12.21
C SER A 29 17.12 20.13 -12.75
N LEU A 30 17.15 19.12 -11.87
CA LEU A 30 17.14 17.72 -12.32
C LEU A 30 15.83 17.38 -13.03
N PRO A 31 15.89 16.59 -14.12
CA PRO A 31 14.71 16.26 -14.91
C PRO A 31 13.74 15.34 -14.14
N PRO A 32 12.43 15.40 -14.41
CA PRO A 32 11.42 14.62 -13.70
C PRO A 32 11.69 13.10 -13.59
N PRO A 33 12.23 12.39 -14.61
CA PRO A 33 12.54 10.96 -14.50
C PRO A 33 13.54 10.63 -13.38
N ILE A 34 14.54 11.49 -13.17
CA ILE A 34 15.54 11.31 -12.09
C ILE A 34 14.87 11.54 -10.73
N LEU A 35 14.04 12.58 -10.63
CA LEU A 35 13.29 12.87 -9.41
C LEU A 35 12.30 11.76 -9.03
N THR A 36 11.62 11.17 -10.03
CA THR A 36 10.74 10.01 -9.83
C THR A 36 11.51 8.79 -9.35
N THR A 37 12.70 8.54 -9.91
CA THR A 37 13.58 7.45 -9.46
C THR A 37 14.02 7.66 -8.02
N PHE A 38 14.43 8.88 -7.67
CA PHE A 38 14.74 9.25 -6.30
C PHE A 38 13.55 9.06 -5.35
N TYR A 39 12.35 9.50 -5.76
CA TYR A 39 11.13 9.31 -4.97
C TYR A 39 10.85 7.84 -4.69
N ARG A 40 10.89 6.98 -5.73
CA ARG A 40 10.65 5.54 -5.59
C ARG A 40 11.65 4.89 -4.62
N GLY A 41 12.94 5.16 -4.83
CA GLY A 41 14.02 4.57 -4.03
C GLY A 41 14.06 5.06 -2.60
N THR A 42 13.66 6.30 -2.33
CA THR A 42 13.83 6.92 -1.01
C THR A 42 12.50 7.18 -0.31
N ILE A 43 11.55 7.89 -0.89
CA ILE A 43 10.33 8.28 -0.18
C ILE A 43 9.34 7.10 -0.16
N GLU A 44 9.03 6.56 -1.34
CA GLU A 44 8.08 5.46 -1.50
C GLU A 44 8.54 4.21 -0.75
N SER A 45 9.82 3.85 -0.84
CA SER A 45 10.37 2.66 -0.15
C SER A 45 10.17 2.68 1.36
N VAL A 46 10.29 3.84 2.01
CA VAL A 46 10.00 3.94 3.45
C VAL A 46 8.52 3.97 3.74
N LEU A 47 7.73 4.68 2.94
CA LEU A 47 6.28 4.75 3.13
C LEU A 47 5.58 3.41 2.89
N THR A 48 6.19 2.51 2.11
CA THR A 48 5.52 1.29 1.64
C THR A 48 6.13 0.02 2.22
N ARG A 49 7.19 0.14 3.04
CA ARG A 49 7.77 -1.00 3.75
C ARG A 49 6.72 -1.68 4.63
N CYS A 50 6.50 -2.96 4.38
CA CYS A 50 5.51 -3.79 5.08
C CYS A 50 4.10 -3.16 5.13
N ILE A 51 3.71 -2.35 4.13
CA ILE A 51 2.44 -1.62 4.10
C ILE A 51 1.21 -2.51 4.31
N THR A 52 1.29 -3.77 3.86
CA THR A 52 0.24 -4.78 4.01
C THR A 52 -0.09 -5.12 5.47
N VAL A 53 0.80 -4.82 6.41
CA VAL A 53 0.64 -5.14 7.84
C VAL A 53 -0.10 -4.02 8.59
N TRP A 54 0.21 -2.76 8.28
CA TRP A 54 -0.22 -1.63 9.10
C TRP A 54 -1.28 -0.74 8.43
N TYR A 55 -1.29 -0.61 7.10
CA TYR A 55 -2.09 0.41 6.41
C TYR A 55 -3.61 0.28 6.61
N GLY A 56 -4.13 -0.95 6.54
CA GLY A 56 -5.55 -1.20 6.76
C GLY A 56 -6.01 -0.81 8.17
N ASN A 57 -5.12 -0.95 9.16
CA ASN A 57 -5.38 -0.66 10.56
C ASN A 57 -5.06 0.79 10.97
N CYS A 58 -4.59 1.63 10.05
CA CYS A 58 -4.41 3.06 10.29
C CYS A 58 -5.74 3.81 10.32
N SER A 59 -5.78 4.88 11.12
CA SER A 59 -6.92 5.81 11.09
C SER A 59 -7.00 6.53 9.74
N ALA A 60 -8.16 7.13 9.44
CA ALA A 60 -8.30 7.99 8.27
C ALA A 60 -7.35 9.20 8.31
N ALA A 61 -7.11 9.76 9.49
CA ALA A 61 -6.20 10.89 9.70
C ALA A 61 -4.74 10.50 9.41
N ASP A 62 -4.31 9.32 9.88
CA ASP A 62 -2.97 8.77 9.59
C ASP A 62 -2.76 8.60 8.09
N ARG A 63 -3.70 7.93 7.41
CA ARG A 63 -3.64 7.71 5.96
C ARG A 63 -3.58 9.02 5.20
N LYS A 64 -4.39 10.00 5.58
CA LYS A 64 -4.38 11.35 4.98
C LYS A 64 -3.04 12.04 5.17
N THR A 65 -2.44 11.91 6.35
CA THR A 65 -1.13 12.50 6.66
C THR A 65 -0.03 11.92 5.80
N LEU A 66 0.02 10.59 5.66
CA LEU A 66 1.02 9.93 4.81
C LEU A 66 0.78 10.25 3.32
N GLN A 67 -0.48 10.26 2.88
CA GLN A 67 -0.84 10.59 1.49
C GLN A 67 -0.43 12.02 1.10
N ARG A 68 -0.45 12.98 2.03
CA ARG A 68 0.06 14.34 1.77
C ARG A 68 1.52 14.33 1.33
N THR A 69 2.35 13.44 1.87
CA THR A 69 3.75 13.31 1.45
C THR A 69 3.85 12.93 -0.02
N VAL A 70 3.06 11.93 -0.45
CA VAL A 70 2.98 11.51 -1.86
C VAL A 70 2.49 12.66 -2.73
N ASN A 71 1.44 13.38 -2.32
CA ASN A 71 0.89 14.49 -3.08
C ASN A 71 1.90 15.65 -3.20
N THR A 72 2.66 15.94 -2.14
CA THR A 72 3.73 16.94 -2.18
C THR A 72 4.85 16.51 -3.12
N ALA A 73 5.27 15.24 -3.09
CA ALA A 73 6.25 14.73 -4.02
C ALA A 73 5.78 14.85 -5.47
N ALA A 74 4.53 14.46 -5.76
CA ALA A 74 3.93 14.56 -7.09
C ALA A 74 3.96 16.00 -7.62
N LYS A 75 3.63 16.98 -6.77
CA LYS A 75 3.71 18.41 -7.11
C LYS A 75 5.14 18.90 -7.39
N ILE A 76 6.13 18.44 -6.61
CA ILE A 76 7.53 18.84 -6.81
C ILE A 76 8.07 18.28 -8.13
N ILE A 77 7.74 17.02 -8.43
CA ILE A 77 8.21 16.32 -9.63
C ILE A 77 7.48 16.82 -10.87
N GLY A 78 6.19 17.15 -10.74
CA GLY A 78 5.32 17.51 -11.86
C GLY A 78 4.69 16.29 -12.56
N THR A 79 4.66 15.12 -11.91
CA THR A 79 4.08 13.89 -12.47
C THR A 79 3.12 13.25 -11.46
N PRO A 80 2.04 12.60 -11.93
CA PRO A 80 1.18 11.82 -11.04
C PRO A 80 1.98 10.65 -10.43
N LEU A 81 1.72 10.38 -9.15
CA LEU A 81 2.30 9.26 -8.40
C LEU A 81 1.16 8.38 -7.86
N LEU A 82 1.43 7.09 -7.69
CA LEU A 82 0.46 6.15 -7.14
C LEU A 82 0.06 6.55 -5.73
N SER A 83 -1.23 6.44 -5.40
CA SER A 83 -1.69 6.68 -4.04
C SER A 83 -1.21 5.56 -3.09
N LEU A 84 -1.12 5.85 -1.80
CA LEU A 84 -0.77 4.81 -0.82
C LEU A 84 -1.82 3.70 -0.76
N LEU A 85 -3.07 4.02 -1.07
CA LEU A 85 -4.13 3.01 -1.18
C LEU A 85 -3.86 2.06 -2.34
N ASP A 86 -3.53 2.61 -3.52
CA ASP A 86 -3.25 1.80 -4.70
C ASP A 86 -2.01 0.93 -4.50
N ILE A 87 -0.96 1.47 -3.87
CA ILE A 87 0.23 0.69 -3.53
C ILE A 87 -0.11 -0.42 -2.54
N PHE A 88 -0.89 -0.11 -1.49
CA PHE A 88 -1.35 -1.11 -0.53
C PHE A 88 -2.14 -2.23 -1.22
N LEU A 89 -3.12 -1.90 -2.06
CA LEU A 89 -3.94 -2.88 -2.77
C LEU A 89 -3.11 -3.70 -3.77
N THR A 90 -2.19 -3.04 -4.49
CA THR A 90 -1.28 -3.70 -5.44
C THR A 90 -0.39 -4.73 -4.72
N GLN A 91 0.21 -4.35 -3.59
CA GLN A 91 1.02 -5.28 -2.79
C GLN A 91 0.18 -6.40 -2.17
N CYS A 92 -1.02 -6.08 -1.67
CA CYS A 92 -1.93 -7.08 -1.13
C CYS A 92 -2.28 -8.13 -2.17
N SER A 93 -2.66 -7.71 -3.38
CA SER A 93 -2.94 -8.64 -4.47
C SER A 93 -1.70 -9.41 -4.90
N GLY A 94 -0.54 -8.77 -5.08
CA GLY A 94 0.67 -9.47 -5.52
C GLY A 94 1.09 -10.58 -4.56
N LYS A 95 1.07 -10.30 -3.25
CA LYS A 95 1.32 -11.33 -2.22
C LYS A 95 0.25 -12.41 -2.21
N ALA A 96 -1.01 -12.04 -2.34
CA ALA A 96 -2.12 -13.01 -2.38
C ALA A 96 -2.00 -13.94 -3.59
N THR A 97 -1.67 -13.40 -4.77
CA THR A 97 -1.39 -14.19 -5.97
C THR A 97 -0.27 -15.19 -5.71
N SER A 98 0.85 -14.76 -5.11
CA SER A 98 1.95 -15.67 -4.75
C SER A 98 1.51 -16.82 -3.83
N ILE A 99 0.63 -16.55 -2.86
CA ILE A 99 0.09 -17.57 -1.95
C ILE A 99 -0.87 -18.52 -2.69
N VAL A 100 -1.71 -17.98 -3.57
CA VAL A 100 -2.65 -18.78 -4.37
C VAL A 100 -1.90 -19.69 -5.34
N THR A 101 -0.82 -19.21 -5.95
CA THR A 101 -0.04 -19.98 -6.93
C THR A 101 0.83 -21.07 -6.30
N ASP A 102 1.03 -21.04 -4.98
CA ASP A 102 1.82 -22.01 -4.23
C ASP A 102 0.92 -22.87 -3.33
N PRO A 103 0.54 -24.10 -3.74
CA PRO A 103 -0.25 -25.00 -2.93
C PRO A 103 0.42 -25.43 -1.62
N THR A 104 1.75 -25.36 -1.52
CA THR A 104 2.51 -25.74 -0.32
C THR A 104 2.54 -24.62 0.73
N HIS A 105 2.14 -23.41 0.35
CA HIS A 105 2.13 -22.28 1.25
C HIS A 105 1.15 -22.53 2.42
N PRO A 106 1.55 -22.30 3.68
CA PRO A 106 0.73 -22.63 4.85
C PRO A 106 -0.62 -21.89 4.86
N SER A 107 -0.69 -20.70 4.29
CA SER A 107 -1.93 -19.91 4.17
C SER A 107 -2.70 -20.11 2.85
N HIS A 108 -2.30 -21.03 1.98
CA HIS A 108 -2.99 -21.30 0.70
C HIS A 108 -4.48 -21.59 0.93
N HIS A 109 -4.80 -22.37 1.97
CA HIS A 109 -6.16 -22.74 2.35
C HIS A 109 -7.09 -21.55 2.68
N LEU A 110 -6.55 -20.34 2.92
CA LEU A 110 -7.35 -19.14 3.17
C LEU A 110 -7.88 -18.50 1.88
N PHE A 111 -7.37 -18.90 0.71
CA PHE A 111 -7.75 -18.36 -0.60
C PHE A 111 -8.50 -19.39 -1.44
N GLN A 112 -9.67 -19.80 -0.98
CA GLN A 112 -10.52 -20.75 -1.70
C GLN A 112 -11.47 -20.04 -2.66
N LEU A 113 -11.55 -20.50 -3.91
CA LEU A 113 -12.56 -20.04 -4.86
C LEU A 113 -13.95 -20.58 -4.48
N LEU A 114 -14.98 -19.80 -4.82
CA LEU A 114 -16.37 -20.27 -4.84
C LEU A 114 -16.58 -21.26 -6.01
N PRO A 115 -17.65 -22.07 -6.00
CA PRO A 115 -17.93 -23.05 -7.05
C PRO A 115 -17.93 -22.48 -8.48
N SER A 116 -18.25 -21.20 -8.63
CA SER A 116 -18.19 -20.51 -9.94
C SER A 116 -16.78 -20.25 -10.47
N GLY A 117 -15.73 -20.44 -9.67
CA GLY A 117 -14.34 -20.17 -10.02
C GLY A 117 -13.96 -18.69 -10.15
N ARG A 118 -14.92 -17.76 -9.98
CA ARG A 118 -14.71 -16.32 -10.28
C ARG A 118 -14.30 -15.46 -9.09
N ARG A 119 -14.64 -15.89 -7.87
CA ARG A 119 -14.42 -15.10 -6.64
C ARG A 119 -13.90 -15.98 -5.53
N TYR A 120 -13.01 -15.42 -4.73
CA TYR A 120 -12.52 -16.01 -3.50
C TYR A 120 -13.55 -15.86 -2.38
N ARG A 121 -13.65 -16.88 -1.54
CA ARG A 121 -14.51 -16.92 -0.36
C ARG A 121 -14.06 -15.85 0.63
N SER A 122 -14.98 -14.99 1.03
CA SER A 122 -14.74 -13.99 2.06
C SER A 122 -14.39 -14.65 3.39
N ILE A 123 -13.36 -14.13 4.06
CA ILE A 123 -12.97 -14.58 5.40
C ILE A 123 -13.95 -13.99 6.41
N ARG A 124 -14.58 -14.85 7.22
CA ARG A 124 -15.46 -14.42 8.31
C ARG A 124 -14.62 -13.76 9.40
N VAL A 125 -14.93 -12.52 9.72
CA VAL A 125 -14.24 -11.73 10.74
C VAL A 125 -15.22 -11.24 11.80
N ARG A 126 -14.73 -11.08 13.03
CA ARG A 126 -15.52 -10.57 14.17
C ARG A 126 -15.05 -9.22 14.70
N SER A 127 -13.92 -8.71 14.20
CA SER A 127 -13.36 -7.43 14.63
C SER A 127 -12.88 -6.61 13.43
N ALA A 128 -12.97 -5.28 13.56
CA ALA A 128 -12.41 -4.35 12.58
C ALA A 128 -10.90 -4.57 12.38
N ARG A 129 -10.18 -4.90 13.45
CA ARG A 129 -8.75 -5.21 13.40
C ARG A 129 -8.43 -6.37 12.46
N LEU A 130 -9.16 -7.48 12.58
CA LEU A 130 -8.97 -8.63 11.69
C LEU A 130 -9.42 -8.29 10.26
N LEU A 131 -10.56 -7.61 10.10
CA LEU A 131 -11.06 -7.14 8.80
C LEU A 131 -10.03 -6.29 8.03
N ASN A 132 -9.26 -5.50 8.77
CA ASN A 132 -8.26 -4.57 8.24
C ASN A 132 -6.86 -5.17 8.13
N SER A 133 -6.68 -6.44 8.51
CA SER A 133 -5.43 -7.17 8.34
C SER A 133 -5.24 -7.64 6.89
N PHE A 134 -4.06 -8.18 6.59
CA PHE A 134 -3.67 -8.61 5.26
C PHE A 134 -4.67 -9.55 4.59
N PHE A 135 -5.02 -10.69 5.20
CA PHE A 135 -5.79 -11.73 4.50
C PHE A 135 -7.19 -11.27 4.03
N PRO A 136 -8.04 -10.66 4.87
CA PRO A 136 -9.35 -10.21 4.40
C PRO A 136 -9.24 -9.08 3.37
N GLN A 137 -8.25 -8.20 3.48
CA GLN A 137 -8.00 -7.15 2.49
C GLN A 137 -7.48 -7.70 1.17
N ALA A 138 -6.61 -8.71 1.21
CA ALA A 138 -6.10 -9.44 0.05
C ALA A 138 -7.23 -10.14 -0.73
N VAL A 139 -8.11 -10.87 -0.04
CA VAL A 139 -9.28 -11.52 -0.65
C VAL A 139 -10.19 -10.49 -1.33
N LYS A 140 -10.46 -9.36 -0.66
CA LYS A 140 -11.23 -8.25 -1.25
C LYS A 140 -10.53 -7.70 -2.50
N ALA A 141 -9.22 -7.44 -2.42
CA ALA A 141 -8.46 -6.89 -3.53
C ALA A 141 -8.47 -7.81 -4.75
N LEU A 142 -8.32 -9.13 -4.57
CA LEU A 142 -8.43 -10.11 -5.66
C LEU A 142 -9.84 -10.14 -6.26
N ASN A 143 -10.88 -10.12 -5.42
CA ASN A 143 -12.27 -10.11 -5.89
C ASN A 143 -12.62 -8.83 -6.66
N SER A 144 -12.06 -7.68 -6.28
CA SER A 144 -12.24 -6.41 -6.99
C SER A 144 -11.55 -6.37 -8.35
N LYS A 145 -10.39 -7.03 -8.51
CA LYS A 145 -9.68 -7.11 -9.81
C LYS A 145 -10.44 -7.92 -10.87
N HIS A 146 -11.13 -8.98 -10.47
CA HIS A 146 -11.92 -9.81 -11.40
C HIS A 146 -13.24 -9.14 -11.85
N LEU A 147 -13.66 -8.05 -11.20
CA LEU A 147 -14.88 -7.33 -11.55
C LEU A 147 -14.69 -6.33 -12.70
N THR A 148 -13.45 -5.99 -13.05
CA THR A 148 -13.13 -4.97 -14.06
C THR A 148 -12.71 -5.56 -15.42
N SER A 149 -12.86 -6.88 -15.62
CA SER A 149 -12.48 -7.58 -16.86
C SER A 149 -13.69 -7.97 -17.72
N HIS A 150 -14.72 -7.11 -17.76
CA HIS A 150 -15.90 -7.27 -18.61
C HIS A 150 -16.02 -6.09 -19.56
#